data_AF-A0A7L0HS24-F1
#
_entry.id   AF-A0A7L0HS24-F1
#
_cell.length_a   1.000
_cell.length_b   1.000
_cell.length_c   1.000
_cell.angle_alpha   90.00
_cell.angle_beta   90.00
_cell.angle_gamma   90.00
#
_symmetry.space_group_name_H-M   'P 1'
#
loop_
_entity.id
_entity.type
_entity.pdbx_description
1 polymer ?
#
loop_
_entity_poly.entity_id
_entity_poly.type
_entity_poly.pdbx_seq_one_letter_code
_entity_poly.pdbx_strand_id
1 'polypeptide(L)'
;GDHAVLCVRIKNVAVAVTKEARLHLFQAQEWQKLQNSIQDTGCTEKFSKAQLTMTVNHTEQNLTVSQIPYPETWYVFYVDKFTCEENYSESEDIQFEMILLNPDAEGNPLDHFSAGESGLHEFFFLLVLAYFVTACIYAQSLWQTIKKRGPMHTVLKVLTIALLLQAGSAFANYLHFSSYSKDGIGAPFMGSLAECEYTCLLFLTYSYVLICI
;
A
#
# COMPACT_ATOMS: atom_id res chain seq x y z
N GLY A 1 9.11 5.05 -11.96
CA GLY A 1 8.32 6.17 -12.49
C GLY A 1 8.97 7.51 -12.22
N ASP A 2 8.56 8.53 -12.98
CA ASP A 2 9.21 9.84 -13.05
C ASP A 2 8.65 10.88 -12.06
N HIS A 3 7.55 10.55 -11.37
CA HIS A 3 6.84 11.48 -10.47
C HIS A 3 6.35 10.78 -9.20
N ALA A 4 6.81 11.23 -8.05
CA ALA A 4 6.23 10.86 -6.76
C ALA A 4 5.01 11.73 -6.46
N VAL A 5 4.12 11.26 -5.60
CA VAL A 5 2.94 12.02 -5.18
C VAL A 5 2.96 12.19 -3.67
N LEU A 6 2.95 13.43 -3.23
CA LEU A 6 2.73 13.79 -1.85
C LEU A 6 1.23 14.04 -1.65
N CYS A 7 0.58 13.16 -0.90
CA CYS A 7 -0.81 13.29 -0.49
C CYS A 7 -0.86 13.96 0.88
N VAL A 8 -1.65 15.02 1.00
CA VAL A 8 -1.90 15.68 2.28
C VAL A 8 -3.38 15.56 2.62
N ARG A 9 -3.67 15.03 3.82
CA ARG A 9 -5.02 14.86 4.35
C ARG A 9 -5.25 15.78 5.53
N ILE A 10 -6.34 16.53 5.51
CA ILE A 10 -6.66 17.55 6.52
C ILE A 10 -7.98 17.21 7.18
N LYS A 11 -7.99 17.18 8.52
CA LYS A 11 -9.21 16.86 9.27
C LYS A 11 -10.18 18.02 9.36
N ASN A 12 -9.67 19.25 9.53
CA ASN A 12 -10.49 20.45 9.71
C ASN A 12 -10.19 21.51 8.64
N VAL A 13 -10.83 21.33 7.49
CA VAL A 13 -10.66 22.22 6.33
C VAL A 13 -11.18 23.64 6.61
N ALA A 14 -12.23 23.78 7.42
CA ALA A 14 -12.83 25.08 7.72
C ALA A 14 -11.84 26.01 8.45
N VAL A 15 -11.11 25.48 9.43
CA VAL A 15 -10.06 26.23 10.15
C VAL A 15 -8.90 26.55 9.21
N ALA A 16 -8.48 25.59 8.38
CA ALA A 16 -7.40 25.78 7.42
C ALA A 16 -7.69 26.89 6.40
N VAL A 17 -8.90 26.92 5.85
CA VAL A 17 -9.35 27.98 4.93
C VAL A 17 -9.41 29.33 5.63
N THR A 18 -9.93 29.38 6.86
CA THR A 18 -10.05 30.62 7.64
C THR A 18 -8.68 31.25 7.95
N LYS A 19 -7.67 30.40 8.18
CA LYS A 19 -6.30 30.81 8.43
C LYS A 19 -5.49 31.08 7.15
N GLU A 20 -6.05 30.83 5.97
CA GLU A 20 -5.32 30.81 4.70
C GLU A 20 -4.06 29.92 4.77
N ALA A 21 -4.20 28.75 5.38
CA ALA A 21 -3.10 27.82 5.62
C ALA A 21 -2.46 27.32 4.32
N ARG A 22 -1.14 27.27 4.33
CA ARG A 22 -0.27 26.83 3.23
C ARG A 22 0.84 25.96 3.77
N LEU A 23 1.23 24.96 2.99
CA LEU A 23 2.44 24.18 3.19
C LEU A 23 3.48 24.63 2.18
N HIS A 24 4.64 25.05 2.68
CA HIS A 24 5.79 25.46 1.89
C HIS A 24 6.87 24.40 2.04
N LEU A 25 7.28 23.79 0.93
CA LEU A 25 8.31 22.77 0.91
C LEU A 25 9.58 23.35 0.30
N PHE A 26 10.67 23.21 1.04
CA PHE A 26 11.99 23.64 0.64
C PHE A 26 12.95 22.47 0.48
N GLN A 27 13.70 22.45 -0.61
CA GLN A 27 14.91 21.62 -0.69
C GLN A 27 15.95 22.12 0.31
N ALA A 28 16.66 21.21 0.97
CA ALA A 28 17.60 21.56 2.03
C ALA A 28 18.66 22.57 1.60
N GLN A 29 19.20 22.45 0.39
CA GLN A 29 20.21 23.37 -0.12
C GLN A 29 19.66 24.79 -0.27
N GLU A 30 18.44 24.93 -0.77
CA GLU A 30 17.80 26.23 -1.00
C GLU A 30 17.37 26.89 0.31
N TRP A 31 16.85 26.10 1.25
CA TRP A 31 16.57 26.60 2.60
C TRP A 31 17.84 27.10 3.31
N GLN A 32 18.93 26.33 3.24
CA GLN A 32 20.21 26.74 3.84
C GLN A 32 20.77 28.01 3.20
N LYS A 33 20.65 28.19 1.88
CA LYS A 33 21.03 29.44 1.19
C LYS A 33 20.23 30.64 1.71
N LEU A 34 18.93 30.46 1.96
CA LEU A 34 18.08 31.52 2.51
C LEU A 34 18.43 31.86 3.96
N GLN A 35 18.75 30.85 4.77
CA GLN A 35 19.14 31.06 6.17
C GLN A 35 20.52 31.75 6.29
N ASN A 36 21.45 31.42 5.40
CA ASN A 36 22.81 31.96 5.40
C ASN A 36 22.95 33.26 4.59
N SER A 37 21.86 33.72 3.95
CA SER A 37 21.83 35.00 3.24
C SER A 37 22.07 36.16 4.21
N ILE A 38 23.03 37.02 3.87
CA ILE A 38 23.34 38.24 4.64
C ILE A 38 22.22 39.28 4.50
N GLN A 39 21.41 39.20 3.45
CA GLN A 39 20.24 40.07 3.26
C GLN A 39 19.08 39.57 4.12
N ASP A 40 18.64 40.40 5.05
CA ASP A 40 17.48 40.12 5.90
C ASP A 40 16.20 40.20 5.04
N THR A 41 15.87 39.06 4.44
CA THR A 41 14.71 38.93 3.57
C THR A 41 13.46 38.87 4.45
N GLY A 42 12.44 39.65 4.15
CA GLY A 42 11.20 39.67 4.93
C GLY A 42 10.54 38.30 5.04
N CYS A 43 9.80 38.03 6.11
CA CYS A 43 9.18 36.71 6.39
C CYS A 43 8.36 36.17 5.20
N THR A 44 7.48 36.99 4.63
CA THR A 44 6.66 36.62 3.47
C THR A 44 7.49 36.35 2.21
N GLU A 45 8.57 37.10 2.01
CA GLU A 45 9.48 36.92 0.87
C GLU A 45 10.38 35.68 1.04
N LYS A 46 10.66 35.25 2.27
CA LYS A 46 11.32 33.95 2.51
C LYS A 46 10.44 32.79 2.05
N PHE A 47 9.16 32.81 2.43
CA PHE A 47 8.23 31.73 2.08
C PHE A 47 7.82 31.71 0.60
N SER A 48 7.87 32.85 -0.10
CA SER A 48 7.61 32.89 -1.53
C SER A 48 8.66 32.18 -2.39
N LYS A 49 9.85 31.90 -1.83
CA LYS A 49 10.95 31.19 -2.49
C LYS A 49 10.89 29.66 -2.37
N ALA A 50 9.82 29.11 -1.77
CA ALA A 50 9.61 27.67 -1.69
C ALA A 50 9.52 27.04 -3.07
N GLN A 51 10.14 25.86 -3.27
CA GLN A 51 10.08 25.14 -4.55
C GLN A 51 8.66 24.63 -4.82
N LEU A 52 7.98 24.19 -3.77
CA LEU A 52 6.61 23.72 -3.85
C LEU A 52 5.78 24.42 -2.78
N THR A 53 4.63 24.95 -3.18
CA THR A 53 3.66 25.57 -2.28
C THR A 53 2.31 24.92 -2.52
N MET A 54 1.64 24.57 -1.43
CA MET A 54 0.34 23.93 -1.45
C MET A 54 -0.62 24.66 -0.52
N THR A 55 -1.77 25.07 -1.04
CA THR A 55 -2.84 25.65 -0.23
C THR A 55 -3.65 24.54 0.42
N VAL A 56 -3.96 24.69 1.71
CA VAL A 56 -4.62 23.67 2.54
C VAL A 56 -6.13 23.96 2.56
N ASN A 57 -6.82 23.74 1.44
CA ASN A 57 -8.24 24.10 1.27
C ASN A 57 -9.17 22.91 0.97
N HIS A 58 -8.63 21.72 0.83
CA HIS A 58 -9.38 20.48 0.59
C HIS A 58 -9.06 19.43 1.63
N THR A 59 -9.94 18.43 1.79
CA THR A 59 -9.75 17.33 2.74
C THR A 59 -8.59 16.43 2.35
N GLU A 60 -8.38 16.23 1.05
CA GLU A 60 -7.28 15.47 0.47
C GLU A 60 -6.80 16.20 -0.78
N GLN A 61 -5.50 16.39 -0.91
CA GLN A 61 -4.92 17.04 -2.06
C GLN A 61 -3.53 16.48 -2.34
N ASN A 62 -3.28 16.29 -3.63
CA ASN A 62 -2.13 15.60 -4.15
C ASN A 62 -1.20 16.60 -4.81
N LEU A 63 0.09 16.48 -4.51
CA LEU A 63 1.14 17.29 -5.07
C LEU A 63 2.15 16.35 -5.75
N THR A 64 2.35 16.53 -7.06
CA THR A 64 3.36 15.79 -7.79
C THR A 64 4.75 16.37 -7.51
N VAL A 65 5.67 15.50 -7.12
CA VAL A 65 7.08 15.81 -6.88
C VAL A 65 7.89 15.18 -8.02
N SER A 66 8.63 16.01 -8.74
CA SER A 66 9.51 15.55 -9.83
C SER A 66 10.61 14.64 -9.30
N GLN A 67 11.01 13.63 -10.08
CA GLN A 67 12.10 12.74 -9.71
C GLN A 67 13.39 13.52 -9.46
N ILE A 68 14.03 13.22 -8.32
CA ILE A 68 15.33 13.75 -7.96
C ILE A 68 16.33 12.60 -8.12
N PRO A 69 17.45 12.77 -8.84
CA PRO A 69 18.38 11.69 -9.15
C PRO A 69 19.12 11.14 -7.93
N TYR A 70 19.09 11.84 -6.80
CA TYR A 70 19.72 11.46 -5.54
C TYR A 70 18.81 11.81 -4.37
N PRO A 71 18.91 11.10 -3.23
CA PRO A 71 18.09 11.40 -2.06
C PRO A 71 18.37 12.81 -1.54
N GLU A 72 17.32 13.62 -1.43
CA GLU A 72 17.38 14.98 -0.90
C GLU A 72 16.48 15.13 0.33
N THR A 73 16.94 15.92 1.30
CA THR A 73 16.14 16.31 2.45
C THR A 73 15.25 17.50 2.09
N TRP A 74 13.98 17.41 2.48
CA TRP A 74 13.00 18.48 2.34
C TRP A 74 12.60 19.04 3.71
N TYR A 75 12.49 20.36 3.79
CA TYR A 75 11.91 21.07 4.93
C TYR A 75 10.48 21.45 4.60
N VAL A 76 9.54 21.07 5.46
CA VAL A 76 8.12 21.40 5.30
C VAL A 76 7.74 22.41 6.38
N PHE A 77 7.22 23.56 5.96
CA PHE A 77 6.73 24.60 6.84
C PHE A 77 5.23 24.79 6.65
N TYR A 78 4.49 24.68 7.75
CA TYR A 78 3.14 25.20 7.83
C TYR A 78 3.21 26.72 8.01
N VAL A 79 2.50 27.44 7.16
CA VAL A 79 2.42 28.89 7.15
C VAL A 79 0.97 29.30 7.00
N ASP A 80 0.52 30.22 7.82
CA ASP A 80 -0.79 30.86 7.73
C ASP A 80 -0.65 32.38 7.71
N LYS A 81 -1.78 33.08 7.57
CA LYS A 81 -1.80 34.54 7.54
C LYS A 81 -1.18 35.19 8.78
N PHE A 82 -1.16 34.50 9.92
CA PHE A 82 -0.63 35.03 11.17
C PHE A 82 0.86 34.71 11.38
N THR A 83 1.44 33.79 10.62
CA THR A 83 2.82 33.31 10.80
C THR A 83 3.87 34.43 10.68
N CYS A 84 3.61 35.44 9.85
CA CYS A 84 4.48 36.61 9.69
C CYS A 84 3.96 37.87 10.39
N GLU A 85 2.86 37.77 11.15
CA GLU A 85 2.31 38.91 11.91
C GLU A 85 2.89 38.94 13.33
N GLU A 86 3.23 40.13 13.82
CA GLU A 86 3.84 40.31 15.16
C GLU A 86 2.83 40.19 16.32
N ASN A 87 1.53 40.33 16.04
CA ASN A 87 0.45 40.25 17.03
C ASN A 87 -0.38 38.97 16.84
N TYR A 88 0.15 37.84 17.30
CA TYR A 88 -0.55 36.56 17.25
C TYR A 88 -1.42 36.35 18.49
N SER A 89 -2.68 35.97 18.27
CA SER A 89 -3.54 35.36 19.28
C SER A 89 -3.61 33.85 19.03
N GLU A 90 -3.39 33.04 20.07
CA GLU A 90 -3.52 31.58 19.98
C GLU A 90 -4.85 31.19 19.32
N SER A 91 -4.76 30.35 18.30
CA SER A 91 -5.90 29.88 17.52
C SER A 91 -5.80 28.37 17.31
N GLU A 92 -6.94 27.72 17.10
CA GLU A 92 -7.06 26.26 17.04
C GLU A 92 -6.04 25.57 16.12
N ASP A 93 -5.42 24.50 16.60
CA ASP A 93 -4.45 23.72 15.84
C ASP A 93 -5.09 23.02 14.63
N ILE A 94 -4.33 22.94 13.53
CA ILE A 94 -4.73 22.18 12.35
C ILE A 94 -4.01 20.83 12.37
N GLN A 95 -4.81 19.76 12.38
CA GLN A 95 -4.29 18.41 12.19
C GLN A 95 -4.27 18.06 10.70
N PHE A 96 -3.08 17.71 10.21
CA PHE A 96 -2.87 17.19 8.87
C PHE A 96 -1.97 15.96 8.91
N GLU A 97 -2.15 15.09 7.92
CA GLU A 97 -1.35 13.90 7.66
C GLU A 97 -0.69 14.07 6.29
N MET A 98 0.59 13.71 6.19
CA MET A 98 1.34 13.78 4.94
C MET A 98 1.86 12.39 4.60
N ILE A 99 1.55 11.93 3.38
CA ILE A 99 1.93 10.61 2.88
C ILE A 99 2.67 10.81 1.57
N LEU A 100 3.93 10.38 1.49
CA LEU A 100 4.71 10.42 0.27
C LEU A 100 4.64 9.05 -0.41
N LEU A 101 4.12 9.03 -1.63
CA LEU A 101 3.92 7.83 -2.43
C LEU A 101 4.91 7.81 -3.60
N ASN A 102 5.68 6.73 -3.69
CA ASN A 102 6.61 6.51 -4.78
C ASN A 102 5.88 5.83 -5.95
N PRO A 103 6.17 6.23 -7.20
CA PRO A 103 5.61 5.57 -8.37
C PRO A 103 6.25 4.19 -8.55
N ASP A 104 5.45 3.22 -8.97
CA ASP A 104 5.92 1.91 -9.39
C ASP A 104 6.78 1.96 -10.69
N ALA A 105 7.10 0.78 -11.24
CA ALA A 105 7.84 0.65 -12.50
C ALA A 105 7.07 1.19 -13.71
N GLU A 106 5.74 1.21 -13.67
CA GLU A 106 4.85 1.72 -14.73
C GLU A 106 4.49 3.20 -14.54
N GLY A 107 4.89 3.81 -13.42
CA GLY A 107 4.62 5.21 -13.09
C GLY A 107 3.38 5.44 -12.23
N ASN A 108 2.71 4.40 -11.72
CA ASN A 108 1.55 4.51 -10.85
C ASN A 108 2.00 4.71 -9.38
N PRO A 109 1.70 5.86 -8.77
CA PRO A 109 2.04 6.13 -7.36
C PRO A 109 1.07 5.49 -6.36
N LEU A 110 -0.03 4.91 -6.84
CA LEU A 110 -1.04 4.25 -6.00
C LEU A 110 -0.90 2.72 -6.02
N ASP A 111 -0.04 2.18 -6.87
CA ASP A 111 0.26 0.75 -6.82
C ASP A 111 1.43 0.50 -5.87
N HIS A 112 1.17 -0.31 -4.86
CA HIS A 112 2.13 -0.65 -3.82
C HIS A 112 2.98 -1.89 -4.16
N PHE A 113 2.70 -2.57 -5.28
CA PHE A 113 3.50 -3.73 -5.68
C PHE A 113 4.91 -3.34 -6.14
N SER A 114 5.91 -3.97 -5.54
CA SER A 114 7.28 -3.93 -6.05
C SER A 114 7.38 -4.59 -7.43
N ALA A 115 8.41 -4.25 -8.21
CA ALA A 115 8.67 -4.90 -9.51
C ALA A 115 8.81 -6.44 -9.42
N GLY A 116 9.22 -6.97 -8.25
CA GLY A 116 9.28 -8.42 -8.01
C GLY A 116 7.95 -9.07 -7.62
N GLU A 117 6.96 -8.26 -7.23
CA GLU A 117 5.63 -8.71 -6.76
C GLU A 117 4.53 -8.32 -7.75
N SER A 118 4.87 -7.56 -8.79
CA SER A 118 3.98 -7.19 -9.88
C SER A 118 3.45 -8.44 -10.59
N GLY A 119 2.13 -8.46 -10.82
CA GLY A 119 1.42 -9.60 -11.41
C GLY A 119 1.10 -10.75 -10.46
N LEU A 120 1.58 -10.73 -9.21
CA LEU A 120 1.30 -11.79 -8.24
C LEU A 120 -0.18 -11.82 -7.84
N HIS A 121 -0.81 -10.66 -7.70
CA HIS A 121 -2.26 -10.55 -7.46
C HIS A 121 -3.08 -11.18 -8.59
N GLU A 122 -2.73 -10.89 -9.85
CA GLU A 122 -3.40 -11.44 -11.04
C GLU A 122 -3.17 -12.95 -11.16
N PHE A 123 -1.96 -13.42 -10.88
CA PHE A 123 -1.65 -14.84 -10.83
C PHE A 123 -2.55 -15.59 -9.84
N PHE A 124 -2.67 -15.09 -8.59
CA PHE A 124 -3.51 -15.73 -7.59
C PHE A 124 -5.00 -15.63 -7.93
N PHE A 125 -5.44 -14.53 -8.54
CA PHE A 125 -6.80 -14.41 -9.06
C PHE A 125 -7.12 -15.51 -10.09
N LEU A 126 -6.26 -15.67 -11.11
CA LEU A 126 -6.43 -16.70 -12.14
C LEU A 126 -6.36 -18.11 -11.56
N LEU A 127 -5.48 -18.34 -10.58
CA LEU A 127 -5.33 -19.62 -9.90
C LEU A 127 -6.60 -19.99 -9.09
N VAL A 128 -7.14 -19.05 -8.31
CA VAL A 128 -8.39 -19.25 -7.57
C VAL A 128 -9.55 -19.49 -8.52
N LEU A 129 -9.62 -18.74 -9.63
CA LEU A 129 -10.64 -18.94 -10.67
C LEU A 129 -10.54 -20.35 -11.27
N ALA A 130 -9.34 -20.83 -11.59
CA ALA A 130 -9.13 -22.18 -12.10
C ALA A 130 -9.56 -23.26 -11.09
N TYR A 131 -9.25 -23.10 -9.79
CA TYR A 131 -9.74 -24.00 -8.75
C TYR A 131 -11.27 -24.00 -8.65
N PHE A 132 -11.89 -22.82 -8.74
CA PHE A 132 -13.35 -22.71 -8.71
C PHE A 132 -14.00 -23.43 -9.90
N VAL A 133 -13.53 -23.17 -11.12
CA VAL A 133 -14.06 -23.81 -12.34
C VAL A 133 -13.87 -25.32 -12.30
N THR A 134 -12.68 -25.81 -11.93
CA THR A 134 -12.41 -27.25 -11.82
C THR A 134 -13.25 -27.90 -10.72
N ALA A 135 -13.43 -27.24 -9.57
CA ALA A 135 -14.33 -27.71 -8.52
C ALA A 135 -15.77 -27.82 -9.04
N CYS A 136 -16.29 -26.83 -9.76
CA CYS A 136 -17.64 -26.90 -10.34
C CYS A 136 -17.82 -28.08 -11.30
N ILE A 137 -16.82 -28.39 -12.13
CA ILE A 137 -16.87 -29.49 -13.10
C ILE A 137 -16.80 -30.85 -12.39
N TYR A 138 -15.89 -31.00 -11.43
CA TYR A 138 -15.55 -32.31 -10.88
C TYR A 138 -16.20 -32.62 -9.53
N ALA A 139 -16.74 -31.66 -8.78
CA ALA A 139 -17.23 -31.85 -7.41
C ALA A 139 -18.24 -33.00 -7.29
N GLN A 140 -19.24 -33.04 -8.18
CA GLN A 140 -20.25 -34.09 -8.15
C GLN A 140 -19.65 -35.47 -8.44
N SER A 141 -18.75 -35.57 -9.43
CA SER A 141 -18.08 -36.82 -9.80
C SER A 141 -17.16 -37.35 -8.68
N LEU A 142 -16.41 -36.45 -8.03
CA LEU A 142 -15.54 -36.75 -6.90
C LEU A 142 -16.35 -37.25 -5.71
N TRP A 143 -17.43 -36.54 -5.37
CA TRP A 143 -18.31 -36.90 -4.26
C TRP A 143 -18.88 -38.32 -4.42
N GLN A 144 -19.39 -38.63 -5.61
CA GLN A 144 -19.93 -39.97 -5.89
C GLN A 144 -18.84 -41.05 -5.82
N THR A 145 -17.63 -40.75 -6.28
CA THR A 145 -16.51 -41.71 -6.27
C THR A 145 -16.01 -41.97 -4.86
N ILE A 146 -15.91 -40.94 -4.02
CA ILE A 146 -15.58 -41.07 -2.59
C ILE A 146 -16.66 -41.90 -1.89
N LYS A 147 -17.95 -41.63 -2.15
CA LYS A 147 -19.06 -42.36 -1.53
C LYS A 147 -19.07 -43.86 -1.87
N LYS A 148 -18.61 -44.25 -3.07
CA LYS A 148 -18.58 -45.64 -3.53
C LYS A 148 -17.46 -46.51 -2.90
N ARG A 149 -16.54 -45.90 -2.14
CA ARG A 149 -15.58 -46.58 -1.24
C ARG A 149 -14.79 -47.75 -1.88
N GLY A 150 -14.18 -47.51 -3.05
CA GLY A 150 -13.31 -48.47 -3.73
C GLY A 150 -11.91 -48.63 -3.08
N PRO A 151 -11.03 -49.49 -3.62
CA PRO A 151 -9.69 -49.74 -3.06
C PRO A 151 -8.80 -48.49 -3.04
N MET A 152 -9.06 -47.50 -3.90
CA MET A 152 -8.35 -46.21 -3.94
C MET A 152 -8.98 -45.11 -3.05
N HIS A 153 -9.97 -45.45 -2.21
CA HIS A 153 -10.72 -44.47 -1.41
C HIS A 153 -9.83 -43.61 -0.50
N THR A 154 -8.85 -44.21 0.17
CA THR A 154 -7.94 -43.47 1.07
C THR A 154 -7.10 -42.46 0.31
N VAL A 155 -6.59 -42.85 -0.86
CA VAL A 155 -5.80 -41.99 -1.75
C VAL A 155 -6.63 -40.79 -2.21
N LEU A 156 -7.84 -41.07 -2.70
CA LEU A 156 -8.73 -40.03 -3.21
C LEU A 156 -9.12 -39.03 -2.11
N LYS A 157 -9.30 -39.51 -0.88
CA LYS A 157 -9.59 -38.65 0.28
C LYS A 157 -8.41 -37.75 0.65
N VAL A 158 -7.20 -38.30 0.72
CA VAL A 158 -5.97 -37.52 1.02
C VAL A 158 -5.72 -36.47 -0.05
N LEU A 159 -5.83 -36.85 -1.33
CA LEU A 159 -5.65 -35.93 -2.45
C LEU A 159 -6.72 -34.82 -2.47
N THR A 160 -7.97 -35.16 -2.13
CA THR A 160 -9.05 -34.15 -2.04
C THR A 160 -8.77 -33.15 -0.91
N ILE A 161 -8.31 -33.61 0.27
CA ILE A 161 -7.94 -32.73 1.38
C ILE A 161 -6.74 -31.85 0.99
N ALA A 162 -5.74 -32.42 0.33
CA ALA A 162 -4.58 -31.70 -0.18
C ALA A 162 -4.99 -30.57 -1.15
N LEU A 163 -5.86 -30.87 -2.11
CA LEU A 163 -6.38 -29.88 -3.06
C LEU A 163 -7.20 -28.78 -2.39
N LEU A 164 -7.98 -29.11 -1.36
CA LEU A 164 -8.72 -28.11 -0.58
C LEU A 164 -7.79 -27.17 0.19
N LEU A 165 -6.74 -27.71 0.83
CA LEU A 165 -5.73 -26.90 1.50
C LEU A 165 -4.96 -26.00 0.52
N GLN A 166 -4.64 -26.52 -0.67
CA GLN A 166 -3.96 -25.74 -1.71
C GLN A 166 -4.85 -24.60 -2.25
N ALA A 167 -6.14 -24.87 -2.48
CA ALA A 167 -7.10 -23.87 -2.92
C ALA A 167 -7.35 -22.82 -1.82
N GLY A 168 -7.43 -23.23 -0.55
CA GLY A 168 -7.50 -22.34 0.61
C GLY A 168 -6.32 -21.39 0.66
N SER A 169 -5.10 -21.91 0.49
CA SER A 169 -3.87 -21.12 0.57
C SER A 169 -3.79 -20.12 -0.58
N ALA A 170 -4.17 -20.53 -1.79
CA ALA A 170 -4.27 -19.63 -2.93
C ALA A 170 -5.30 -18.50 -2.72
N PHE A 171 -6.44 -18.82 -2.10
CA PHE A 171 -7.47 -17.84 -1.76
C PHE A 171 -7.02 -16.86 -0.67
N ALA A 172 -6.37 -17.35 0.39
CA ALA A 172 -5.81 -16.52 1.44
C ALA A 172 -4.72 -15.57 0.91
N ASN A 173 -3.84 -16.06 0.02
CA ASN A 173 -2.86 -15.21 -0.68
C ASN A 173 -3.53 -14.18 -1.58
N TYR A 174 -4.58 -14.55 -2.33
CA TYR A 174 -5.35 -13.58 -3.11
C TYR A 174 -5.92 -12.45 -2.24
N LEU A 175 -6.50 -12.78 -1.09
CA LEU A 175 -7.02 -11.77 -0.15
C LEU A 175 -5.91 -10.89 0.43
N HIS A 176 -4.77 -11.49 0.79
CA HIS A 176 -3.60 -10.77 1.26
C HIS A 176 -3.14 -9.73 0.22
N PHE A 177 -2.90 -10.17 -1.02
CA PHE A 177 -2.43 -9.29 -2.09
C PHE A 177 -3.49 -8.29 -2.55
N SER A 178 -4.78 -8.64 -2.52
CA SER A 178 -5.87 -7.70 -2.80
C SER A 178 -5.87 -6.54 -1.78
N SER A 179 -5.65 -6.84 -0.50
CA SER A 179 -5.49 -5.81 0.52
C SER A 179 -4.16 -5.07 0.38
N TYR A 180 -3.10 -5.75 -0.03
CA TYR A 180 -1.76 -5.17 -0.18
C TYR A 180 -1.75 -4.11 -1.29
N SER A 181 -2.46 -4.37 -2.39
CA SER A 181 -2.61 -3.43 -3.50
C SER A 181 -3.20 -2.07 -3.11
N LYS A 182 -3.96 -1.99 -2.01
CA LYS A 182 -4.66 -0.77 -1.59
C LYS A 182 -3.85 0.07 -0.61
N ASP A 183 -3.23 -0.59 0.36
CA ASP A 183 -2.65 0.09 1.53
C ASP A 183 -1.17 -0.27 1.74
N GLY A 184 -0.57 -1.14 0.91
CA GLY A 184 0.82 -1.60 1.02
C GLY A 184 1.15 -2.45 2.25
N ILE A 185 0.16 -2.74 3.11
CA ILE A 185 0.30 -3.57 4.33
C ILE A 185 -0.24 -4.98 4.11
N GLY A 186 -1.31 -5.10 3.32
CA GLY A 186 -2.00 -6.37 3.11
C GLY A 186 -2.76 -6.88 4.33
N ALA A 187 -3.15 -8.16 4.29
CA ALA A 187 -3.79 -8.84 5.42
C ALA A 187 -2.78 -9.84 6.04
N PRO A 188 -2.02 -9.46 7.09
CA PRO A 188 -0.93 -10.30 7.62
C PRO A 188 -1.45 -11.63 8.18
N PHE A 189 -2.65 -11.64 8.74
CA PHE A 189 -3.31 -12.87 9.18
C PHE A 189 -3.57 -13.85 8.01
N MET A 190 -4.03 -13.34 6.87
CA MET A 190 -4.30 -14.17 5.69
C MET A 190 -3.00 -14.71 5.08
N GLY A 191 -1.93 -13.92 5.10
CA GLY A 191 -0.60 -14.39 4.69
C GLY A 191 -0.11 -15.55 5.57
N SER A 192 -0.19 -15.41 6.90
CA SER A 192 0.19 -16.47 7.83
C SER A 192 -0.67 -17.73 7.70
N LEU A 193 -1.98 -17.57 7.42
CA LEU A 193 -2.87 -18.70 7.15
C LEU A 193 -2.44 -19.44 5.87
N ALA A 194 -2.11 -18.70 4.81
CA ALA A 194 -1.68 -19.27 3.54
C ALA A 194 -0.38 -20.10 3.69
N GLU A 195 0.59 -19.60 4.45
CA GLU A 195 1.85 -20.29 4.76
C GLU A 195 1.62 -21.55 5.60
N CYS A 196 0.72 -21.47 6.59
CA CYS A 196 0.36 -22.59 7.45
C CYS A 196 -0.30 -23.71 6.64
N GLU A 197 -1.25 -23.38 5.77
CA GLU A 197 -1.94 -24.33 4.90
C GLU A 197 -0.96 -25.00 3.91
N TYR A 198 -0.02 -24.24 3.35
CA TYR A 198 1.03 -24.78 2.48
C TYR A 198 1.97 -25.74 3.23
N THR A 199 2.34 -25.39 4.46
CA THR A 199 3.15 -26.25 5.33
C THR A 199 2.40 -27.54 5.66
N CYS A 200 1.11 -27.46 5.99
CA CYS A 200 0.26 -28.62 6.24
C CYS A 200 0.13 -29.53 5.01
N LEU A 201 0.00 -28.94 3.82
CA LEU A 201 0.02 -29.67 2.54
C LEU A 201 1.32 -30.46 2.35
N LEU A 202 2.46 -29.82 2.62
CA LEU A 202 3.78 -30.43 2.47
C LEU A 202 3.96 -31.62 3.44
N PHE A 203 3.54 -31.46 4.70
CA PHE A 203 3.55 -32.57 5.67
C PHE A 203 2.61 -33.71 5.27
N LEU A 204 1.41 -33.40 4.79
CA LEU A 204 0.40 -34.40 4.40
C LEU A 204 0.85 -35.22 3.18
N THR A 205 1.41 -34.55 2.18
CA THR A 205 1.97 -35.20 0.97
C THR A 205 3.21 -36.02 1.29
N TYR A 206 4.13 -35.49 2.10
CA TYR A 206 5.33 -36.20 2.52
C TYR A 206 5.00 -37.47 3.33
N SER A 207 4.08 -37.36 4.30
CA SER A 207 3.62 -38.50 5.10
C SER A 207 2.98 -39.58 4.24
N TYR A 208 2.20 -39.18 3.23
CA TYR A 208 1.57 -40.11 2.31
C TYR A 208 2.57 -40.86 1.43
N VAL A 209 3.59 -40.17 0.90
CA VAL A 209 4.68 -40.79 0.12
C VAL A 209 5.44 -41.80 1.00
N LEU A 210 5.72 -41.45 2.26
CA LEU A 210 6.43 -42.33 3.20
C LEU A 210 5.64 -43.62 3.54
N ILE A 211 4.31 -43.56 3.54
CA ILE A 211 3.44 -44.73 3.77
C ILE A 211 3.33 -45.62 2.52
N CYS A 212 3.61 -45.07 1.34
CA CYS A 212 3.50 -45.77 0.06
C CYS A 212 4.83 -46.39 -0.41
N ILE A 213 5.96 -46.03 0.21
CA ILE A 213 7.28 -46.65 0.04
C ILE A 213 7.44 -47.79 1.05
#